data_AF-A0A2Z5UWB1-F1
#
_entry.id   AF-A0A2Z5UWB1-F1
#
_cell.length_a   1.000
_cell.length_b   1.000
_cell.length_c   1.000
_cell.angle_alpha   90.00
_cell.angle_beta   90.00
_cell.angle_gamma   90.00
#
_symmetry.space_group_name_H-M   'P 1'
#
loop_
_entity.id
_entity.type
_entity.pdbx_description
1 polymer ?
#
loop_
_entity_poly.entity_id
_entity_poly.type
_entity_poly.pdbx_seq_one_letter_code
_entity_poly.pdbx_strand_id
1 'polypeptide(L)'
;MAVLTKIGSKNTREAVRLINASCRLMAGEEEHDPVTAVIKLTPQDLEQLINKIMRTLPARQFDNATPLLRQDILSFIAKNFIFFAAQEDIHSAHSQYHLINFIACLSDQIDTRYYPNLFKSE
;
A
#
# COMPACT_ATOMS: atom_id res chain seq x y z
N MET A 1 7.85 -16.43 15.64
CA MET A 1 7.76 -16.04 14.21
C MET A 1 6.35 -16.08 13.61
N ALA A 2 5.39 -16.87 14.11
CA ALA A 2 4.05 -17.00 13.49
C ALA A 2 3.10 -15.79 13.63
N VAL A 3 3.35 -14.88 14.58
CA VAL A 3 2.47 -13.72 14.83
C VAL A 3 2.74 -12.58 13.84
N LEU A 4 4.02 -12.35 13.48
CA LEU A 4 4.43 -11.32 12.53
C LEU A 4 3.90 -11.60 11.11
N THR A 5 3.91 -12.86 10.68
CA THR A 5 3.32 -13.28 9.40
C THR A 5 1.79 -13.10 9.34
N LYS A 6 1.10 -13.22 10.48
CA LYS A 6 -0.36 -13.09 10.57
C LYS A 6 -0.84 -11.63 10.58
N ILE A 7 -0.04 -10.72 11.14
CA ILE A 7 -0.33 -9.28 11.13
C ILE A 7 -0.09 -8.70 9.72
N GLY A 8 1.03 -9.08 9.08
CA GLY A 8 1.31 -8.72 7.69
C GLY A 8 0.19 -9.11 6.72
N SER A 9 -0.40 -10.31 6.90
CA SER A 9 -1.52 -10.76 6.06
C SER A 9 -2.85 -10.05 6.34
N LYS A 10 -3.10 -9.58 7.58
CA LYS A 10 -4.28 -8.76 7.88
C LYS A 10 -4.16 -7.38 7.24
N ASN A 11 -3.02 -6.71 7.40
CA ASN A 11 -2.78 -5.38 6.86
C ASN A 11 -2.77 -5.38 5.33
N THR A 12 -2.18 -6.40 4.71
CA THR A 12 -2.21 -6.60 3.24
C THR A 12 -3.65 -6.69 2.72
N ARG A 13 -4.48 -7.55 3.32
CA ARG A 13 -5.89 -7.69 2.90
C ARG A 13 -6.67 -6.41 3.07
N GLU A 14 -6.43 -5.67 4.15
CA GLU A 14 -7.09 -4.38 4.38
C GLU A 14 -6.66 -3.33 3.35
N ALA A 15 -5.37 -3.23 3.02
CA ALA A 15 -4.88 -2.33 1.98
C ALA A 15 -5.51 -2.66 0.61
N VAL A 16 -5.54 -3.95 0.22
CA VAL A 16 -6.21 -4.40 -1.02
C VAL A 16 -7.69 -4.03 -1.01
N ARG A 17 -8.39 -4.22 0.12
CA ARG A 17 -9.81 -3.82 0.25
C ARG A 17 -10.01 -2.32 0.04
N LEU A 18 -9.16 -1.49 0.63
CA LEU A 18 -9.21 -0.03 0.47
C LEU A 18 -8.95 0.39 -0.98
N ILE A 19 -8.01 -0.27 -1.66
CA ILE A 19 -7.72 -0.03 -3.08
C ILE A 19 -8.93 -0.39 -3.95
N ASN A 20 -9.50 -1.58 -3.75
CA ASN A 20 -10.70 -2.03 -4.47
C ASN A 20 -11.87 -1.06 -4.27
N ALA A 21 -12.13 -0.64 -3.03
CA ALA A 21 -13.18 0.33 -2.73
C ALA A 21 -12.92 1.69 -3.41
N SER A 22 -11.68 2.16 -3.41
CA SER A 22 -11.32 3.42 -4.07
C SER A 22 -11.48 3.33 -5.58
N CYS A 23 -11.07 2.21 -6.20
CA CYS A 23 -11.23 2.01 -7.64
C CYS A 23 -12.72 1.94 -8.03
N ARG A 24 -13.57 1.31 -7.21
CA ARG A 24 -15.04 1.33 -7.43
C ARG A 24 -15.61 2.74 -7.44
N LEU A 25 -15.17 3.58 -6.50
CA LEU A 25 -15.60 4.98 -6.46
C LEU A 25 -15.12 5.79 -7.68
N MET A 26 -13.98 5.42 -8.28
CA MET A 26 -13.42 6.10 -9.45
C MET A 26 -13.99 5.61 -10.78
N ALA A 27 -14.25 4.31 -10.92
CA ALA A 27 -14.78 3.72 -12.15
C ALA A 27 -16.31 3.83 -12.27
N GLY A 28 -17.02 3.98 -11.13
CA GLY A 28 -18.47 3.94 -11.06
C GLY A 28 -19.00 2.56 -10.62
N GLU A 29 -20.22 2.54 -10.08
CA GLU A 29 -20.81 1.33 -9.46
C GLU A 29 -21.13 0.21 -10.46
N GLU A 30 -21.28 0.54 -11.75
CA GLU A 30 -21.61 -0.41 -12.82
C GLU A 30 -20.39 -1.13 -13.39
N GLU A 31 -19.16 -0.69 -13.06
CA GLU A 31 -17.95 -1.33 -13.56
C GLU A 31 -17.72 -2.69 -12.87
N HIS A 32 -17.69 -3.75 -13.67
CA HIS A 32 -17.50 -5.11 -13.20
C HIS A 32 -16.06 -5.40 -12.77
N ASP A 33 -15.07 -4.71 -13.36
CA ASP A 33 -13.67 -4.80 -12.96
C ASP A 33 -13.03 -3.41 -12.74
N PRO A 34 -13.34 -2.77 -11.60
CA PRO A 34 -12.92 -1.39 -11.34
C PRO A 34 -11.40 -1.26 -11.16
N VAL A 35 -10.72 -2.32 -10.70
CA VAL A 35 -9.25 -2.30 -10.51
C VAL A 35 -8.57 -2.30 -11.86
N THR A 36 -8.96 -3.20 -12.76
CA THR A 36 -8.42 -3.23 -14.11
C THR A 36 -8.74 -1.94 -14.86
N ALA A 37 -9.95 -1.39 -14.69
CA ALA A 37 -10.34 -0.13 -15.32
C ALA A 37 -9.48 1.06 -14.88
N VAL A 38 -9.17 1.18 -13.59
CA VAL A 38 -8.47 2.35 -13.04
C VAL A 38 -6.96 2.23 -13.10
N ILE A 39 -6.41 1.07 -12.73
CA ILE A 39 -4.95 0.87 -12.59
C ILE A 39 -4.40 -0.28 -13.45
N LYS A 40 -5.22 -0.89 -14.32
CA LYS A 40 -4.78 -1.92 -15.30
C LYS A 40 -4.09 -3.13 -14.68
N LEU A 41 -4.43 -3.47 -13.44
CA LEU A 41 -3.91 -4.64 -12.74
C LEU A 41 -4.96 -5.72 -12.62
N THR A 42 -4.54 -6.98 -12.78
CA THR A 42 -5.37 -8.10 -12.36
C THR A 42 -5.48 -8.12 -10.83
N PRO A 43 -6.53 -8.74 -10.25
CA PRO A 43 -6.63 -8.93 -8.80
C PRO A 43 -5.42 -9.65 -8.18
N GLN A 44 -4.81 -10.59 -8.93
CA GLN A 44 -3.63 -11.33 -8.49
C GLN A 44 -2.39 -10.43 -8.45
N ASP A 45 -2.17 -9.60 -9.47
CA ASP A 45 -1.04 -8.66 -9.50
C ASP A 45 -1.15 -7.63 -8.37
N LEU A 46 -2.36 -7.12 -8.14
CA LEU A 46 -2.65 -6.21 -7.04
C LEU A 46 -2.25 -6.84 -5.69
N GLU A 47 -2.73 -8.05 -5.41
CA GLU A 47 -2.43 -8.73 -4.14
C GLU A 47 -0.94 -9.00 -3.97
N GLN A 48 -0.25 -9.41 -5.04
CA GLN A 48 1.19 -9.67 -5.01
C GLN A 48 2.01 -8.39 -4.77
N LEU A 49 1.69 -7.30 -5.47
CA LEU A 49 2.38 -6.01 -5.32
C LEU A 49 2.16 -5.43 -3.93
N ILE A 50 0.93 -5.45 -3.42
CA ILE A 50 0.64 -4.95 -2.07
C ILE A 50 1.31 -5.82 -1.02
N ASN A 51 1.28 -7.15 -1.15
CA ASN A 51 2.01 -8.02 -0.23
C ASN A 51 3.54 -7.74 -0.26
N LYS A 52 4.12 -7.42 -1.43
CA LYS A 52 5.53 -7.03 -1.54
C LYS A 52 5.81 -5.70 -0.84
N ILE A 53 4.97 -4.69 -1.05
CA ILE A 53 5.07 -3.39 -0.36
C ILE A 53 5.00 -3.61 1.16
N MET A 54 3.97 -4.30 1.64
CA MET A 54 3.71 -4.51 3.07
C MET A 54 4.82 -5.32 3.77
N ARG A 55 5.49 -6.23 3.09
CA ARG A 55 6.64 -6.98 3.62
C ARG A 55 7.93 -6.17 3.65
N THR A 56 8.04 -5.16 2.79
CA THR A 56 9.24 -4.34 2.67
C THR A 56 9.19 -3.13 3.60
N LEU A 57 8.00 -2.62 3.90
CA LEU A 57 7.83 -1.54 4.86
C LEU A 57 8.29 -1.96 6.27
N PRO A 58 8.89 -1.05 7.06
CA PRO A 58 9.33 -1.35 8.42
C PRO A 58 8.17 -1.80 9.33
N ALA A 59 8.29 -2.99 9.95
CA ALA A 59 7.26 -3.54 10.83
C ALA A 59 6.85 -2.59 11.98
N ARG A 60 7.80 -1.78 12.48
CA ARG A 60 7.56 -0.76 13.53
C ARG A 60 6.45 0.24 13.18
N GLN A 61 6.22 0.51 11.89
CA GLN A 61 5.16 1.41 11.42
C GLN A 61 3.75 0.83 11.65
N PHE A 62 3.62 -0.48 11.85
CA PHE A 62 2.33 -1.14 12.08
C PHE A 62 2.17 -1.66 13.51
N ASP A 63 3.27 -2.14 14.10
CA ASP A 63 3.28 -2.72 15.44
C ASP A 63 3.09 -1.64 16.51
N ASN A 64 3.67 -0.45 16.32
CA ASN A 64 3.51 0.68 17.23
C ASN A 64 2.24 1.50 16.97
N ALA A 65 1.48 1.19 15.92
CA ALA A 65 0.29 1.94 15.55
C ALA A 65 -0.91 1.54 16.40
N THR A 66 -1.63 2.54 16.93
CA THR A 66 -2.99 2.33 17.44
C THR A 66 -3.89 1.86 16.28
N PRO A 67 -5.05 1.21 16.55
CA PRO A 67 -5.95 0.75 15.49
C PRO A 67 -6.37 1.87 14.52
N LEU A 68 -6.64 3.08 15.04
CA LEU A 68 -6.99 4.24 14.21
C LEU A 68 -5.82 4.68 13.33
N LEU A 69 -4.64 4.86 13.92
CA LEU A 69 -3.43 5.25 13.19
C LEU A 69 -3.07 4.22 12.12
N ARG A 70 -3.23 2.93 12.43
CA ARG A 70 -3.01 1.85 11.46
C ARG A 70 -3.94 1.98 10.27
N GLN A 71 -5.22 2.28 10.49
CA GLN A 71 -6.17 2.49 9.40
C GLN A 71 -5.78 3.70 8.53
N ASP A 72 -5.29 4.78 9.15
CA ASP A 72 -4.81 5.95 8.42
C ASP A 72 -3.58 5.63 7.56
N ILE A 73 -2.61 4.89 8.12
CA ILE A 73 -1.43 4.43 7.38
C ILE A 73 -1.85 3.53 6.20
N LEU A 74 -2.77 2.58 6.40
CA LEU A 74 -3.25 1.71 5.33
C LEU A 74 -3.99 2.49 4.24
N SER A 75 -4.78 3.49 4.62
CA SER A 75 -5.45 4.39 3.68
C SER A 75 -4.46 5.26 2.91
N PHE A 76 -3.38 5.69 3.55
CA PHE A 76 -2.30 6.42 2.92
C PHE A 76 -1.55 5.55 1.90
N ILE A 77 -1.23 4.30 2.26
CA ILE A 77 -0.62 3.32 1.35
C ILE A 77 -1.52 3.09 0.14
N ALA A 78 -2.81 2.82 0.36
CA ALA A 78 -3.78 2.56 -0.71
C ALA A 78 -3.85 3.71 -1.73
N LYS A 79 -3.96 4.96 -1.25
CA LYS A 79 -4.03 6.15 -2.12
C LYS A 79 -2.75 6.32 -2.94
N ASN A 80 -1.59 6.27 -2.30
CA ASN A 80 -0.30 6.45 -2.99
C ASN A 80 -0.04 5.31 -3.99
N PHE A 81 -0.44 4.08 -3.65
CA PHE A 81 -0.33 2.95 -4.57
C PHE A 81 -1.19 3.14 -5.82
N ILE A 82 -2.43 3.64 -5.70
CA ILE A 82 -3.28 3.89 -6.88
C ILE A 82 -2.61 4.88 -7.83
N PHE A 83 -2.03 5.96 -7.30
CA PHE A 83 -1.29 6.93 -8.13
C PHE A 83 -0.07 6.31 -8.80
N PHE A 84 0.71 5.52 -8.06
CA PHE A 84 1.86 4.79 -8.61
C PHE A 84 1.42 3.86 -9.74
N ALA A 85 0.42 3.00 -9.49
CA ALA A 85 -0.03 2.00 -10.44
C ALA A 85 -0.72 2.61 -11.69
N ALA A 86 -1.39 3.75 -11.55
CA ALA A 86 -1.98 4.46 -12.68
C ALA A 86 -0.94 5.10 -13.62
N GLN A 87 0.27 5.38 -13.13
CA GLN A 87 1.36 6.01 -13.88
C GLN A 87 2.37 5.00 -14.44
N GLU A 88 2.43 3.81 -13.84
CA GLU A 88 3.48 2.83 -14.10
C GLU A 88 3.02 1.75 -15.09
N ASP A 89 3.92 1.37 -16.01
CA ASP A 89 3.78 0.09 -16.72
C ASP A 89 4.46 -1.00 -15.90
N ILE A 90 3.64 -1.75 -15.14
CA ILE A 90 4.13 -2.79 -14.24
C ILE A 90 4.82 -3.96 -14.96
N HIS A 91 4.59 -4.12 -16.27
CA HIS A 91 5.24 -5.16 -17.08
C HIS A 91 6.56 -4.70 -17.70
N SER A 92 6.92 -3.43 -17.55
CA SER A 92 8.20 -2.90 -18.03
C SER A 92 9.38 -3.44 -17.21
N ALA A 93 10.56 -3.52 -17.83
CA ALA A 93 11.79 -3.93 -17.15
C ALA A 93 12.21 -2.98 -16.00
N HIS A 94 11.75 -1.73 -16.03
CA HIS A 94 12.07 -0.70 -15.04
C HIS A 94 11.11 -0.66 -13.85
N SER A 95 9.96 -1.34 -13.93
CA SER A 95 8.92 -1.30 -12.91
C SER A 95 9.40 -1.75 -11.52
N GLN A 96 10.35 -2.69 -11.48
CA GLN A 96 10.94 -3.15 -10.23
C GLN A 96 11.75 -2.06 -9.52
N TYR A 97 12.50 -1.26 -10.27
CA TYR A 97 13.28 -0.16 -9.72
C TYR A 97 12.36 0.96 -9.23
N HIS A 98 11.32 1.30 -10.00
CA HIS A 98 10.32 2.29 -9.59
C HIS A 98 9.55 1.84 -8.34
N LEU A 99 9.21 0.54 -8.23
CA LEU A 99 8.57 -0.01 -7.04
C LEU A 99 9.46 0.12 -5.78
N ILE A 100 10.77 -0.13 -5.91
CA ILE A 100 11.71 0.02 -4.79
C ILE A 100 11.75 1.49 -4.34
N ASN A 101 11.90 2.42 -5.28
CA ASN A 101 11.91 3.85 -4.98
C ASN A 101 10.59 4.30 -4.36
N PHE A 102 9.46 3.81 -4.90
CA PHE A 102 8.14 4.06 -4.34
C PHE A 102 8.06 3.60 -2.88
N ILE A 103 8.50 2.39 -2.56
CA ILE A 103 8.46 1.86 -1.19
C ILE A 103 9.36 2.69 -0.26
N ALA A 104 10.55 3.10 -0.70
CA ALA A 104 11.44 3.93 0.10
C ALA A 104 10.78 5.29 0.43
N CYS A 105 10.27 5.98 -0.60
CA CYS A 105 9.54 7.23 -0.43
C CYS A 105 8.30 7.06 0.47
N LEU A 106 7.55 5.98 0.28
CA LEU A 106 6.35 5.68 1.07
C LEU A 106 6.72 5.48 2.54
N SER A 107 7.81 4.76 2.84
CA SER A 107 8.30 4.55 4.20
C SER A 107 8.66 5.89 4.87
N ASP A 108 9.44 6.72 4.21
CA ASP A 108 9.85 8.03 4.74
C ASP A 108 8.66 8.96 4.98
N GLN A 109 7.69 8.94 4.07
CA GLN A 109 6.47 9.72 4.21
C GLN A 109 5.59 9.23 5.36
N ILE A 110 5.49 7.91 5.56
CA ILE A 110 4.76 7.34 6.72
C ILE A 110 5.42 7.81 8.02
N ASP A 111 6.75 7.71 8.13
CA ASP A 111 7.46 8.12 9.33
C ASP A 111 7.32 9.62 9.60
N THR A 112 7.53 10.44 8.57
CA THR A 112 7.42 11.90 8.69
C THR A 112 6.01 12.33 9.12
N ARG A 113 4.99 11.67 8.56
CA ARG A 113 3.58 12.05 8.78
C ARG A 113 3.03 11.54 10.11
N TYR A 114 3.37 10.31 10.49
CA TYR A 114 2.71 9.60 11.59
C TYR A 114 3.62 9.35 12.80
N TYR A 115 4.94 9.48 12.63
CA TYR A 115 5.93 9.28 13.67
C TYR A 115 6.99 10.41 13.69
N PRO A 116 6.59 11.69 13.74
CA PRO A 116 7.50 12.83 13.55
C PRO A 116 8.58 12.99 14.64
N ASN A 117 8.42 12.30 15.77
CA ASN A 117 9.37 12.34 16.88
C ASN A 117 10.31 11.13 16.91
N LEU A 118 10.15 10.15 16.00
CA LEU A 118 10.97 8.93 16.00
C LEU A 118 12.45 9.20 15.66
N PHE A 119 12.72 10.31 14.97
CA PHE A 119 14.07 10.76 14.59
C PHE A 119 14.48 12.07 15.27
N LYS A 120 13.66 12.58 16.21
CA LYS A 120 14.07 13.68 17.07
C LYS A 120 14.80 13.07 18.25
N SER A 121 16.12 12.98 18.12
CA SER A 121 17.00 12.80 19.27
C SER A 121 16.79 13.96 20.23
N GLU A 122 16.24 13.67 21.42
CA GLU A 122 16.54 14.44 22.63
C GLU A 122 17.93 14.06 23.13
#